data_AF-A0A7S4G577-F1
#
_entry.id   AF-A0A7S4G577-F1
#
_cell.length_a   1.000
_cell.length_b   1.000
_cell.length_c   1.000
_cell.angle_alpha   90.00
_cell.angle_beta   90.00
_cell.angle_gamma   90.00
#
_symmetry.space_group_name_H-M   'P 1'
#
loop_
_entity.id
_entity.type
_entity.pdbx_description
1 polymer ?
#
loop_
_entity_poly.entity_id
_entity_poly.type
_entity_poly.pdbx_seq_one_letter_code
_entity_poly.pdbx_strand_id
1 'polypeptide(L)'
;AVLHDHQDMYDLLISEWRARKDAHQWAEPDVCITERPNRKGQRCLALAAAKASAEMFDHALTATGEVIWQHGKTTFTLYPVDGLDDGPHSAMAYIIGKGRHELLNLPRIRRLLQSKWETFGRRSLWTRLLKHLVLLAAFQVGITLPRASIDWGSPAGPLAGLGFFGLLRVACEAVVVGHTLLKLVIEGKEMRSQGLRNYFGVGG
;
A
#
# COMPACT_ATOMS: atom_id res chain seq x y z
N ALA A 1 5.76 15.69 19.22
CA ALA A 1 4.43 15.06 19.32
C ALA A 1 4.38 14.19 20.58
N VAL A 2 4.22 14.84 21.73
CA VAL A 2 3.97 14.20 23.03
C VAL A 2 2.47 14.31 23.24
N LEU A 3 1.71 13.46 22.57
CA LEU A 3 0.29 13.31 22.80
C LEU A 3 0.07 11.81 23.03
N HIS A 4 -0.15 11.49 24.30
CA HIS A 4 -0.48 10.17 24.80
C HIS A 4 -1.92 10.28 25.29
N ASP A 5 -2.83 9.46 24.74
CA ASP A 5 -4.21 9.14 25.14
C ASP A 5 -5.13 10.22 25.74
N HIS A 6 -4.73 11.50 25.72
CA HIS A 6 -5.49 12.61 26.29
C HIS A 6 -6.08 13.43 25.14
N GLN A 7 -7.33 13.13 24.79
CA GLN A 7 -8.12 13.86 23.80
C GLN A 7 -8.25 15.34 24.18
N ASP A 8 -8.49 15.62 25.47
CA ASP A 8 -8.62 16.98 26.00
C ASP A 8 -7.36 17.84 25.76
N MET A 9 -6.18 17.23 25.92
CA MET A 9 -4.90 17.93 25.68
C MET A 9 -4.69 18.22 24.20
N TYR A 10 -5.13 17.30 23.33
CA TYR A 10 -5.11 17.52 21.88
C TYR A 10 -5.98 18.72 21.50
N ASP A 11 -7.20 18.77 22.02
CA ASP A 11 -8.14 19.85 21.74
C ASP A 11 -7.65 21.18 22.28
N LEU A 12 -7.12 21.21 23.51
CA LEU A 12 -6.55 22.41 24.13
C LEU A 12 -5.36 22.95 23.33
N LEU A 13 -4.47 22.07 22.85
CA LEU A 13 -3.34 22.48 22.02
C LEU A 13 -3.78 23.04 20.67
N ILE A 14 -4.81 22.45 20.06
CA ILE A 14 -5.36 22.95 18.80
C ILE A 14 -6.06 24.30 19.02
N SER A 15 -6.84 24.46 20.08
CA SER A 15 -7.52 25.72 20.38
C SER A 15 -6.53 26.84 20.69
N GLU A 16 -5.50 26.56 21.48
CA GLU A 16 -4.42 27.52 21.78
C GLU A 16 -3.64 27.88 20.52
N TRP A 17 -3.34 26.91 19.65
CA TRP A 17 -2.66 27.18 18.39
C TRP A 17 -3.51 28.08 17.47
N ARG A 18 -4.81 27.80 17.35
CA ARG A 18 -5.75 28.64 16.58
C ARG A 18 -5.85 30.05 17.17
N ALA A 19 -6.03 30.17 18.49
CA ALA A 19 -6.11 31.45 19.17
C ALA A 19 -4.84 32.30 18.96
N ARG A 20 -3.66 31.67 18.99
CA ARG A 20 -2.38 32.36 18.74
C ARG A 20 -2.18 32.75 17.28
N LYS A 21 -2.65 31.92 16.34
CA LYS A 21 -2.66 32.24 14.91
C LYS A 21 -3.51 33.47 14.62
N ASP A 22 -4.68 33.57 15.26
CA ASP A 22 -5.58 34.73 15.10
C ASP A 22 -5.04 35.99 15.79
N ALA A 23 -4.28 35.83 16.89
CA ALA A 23 -3.78 36.94 17.70
C ALA A 23 -2.52 37.63 17.14
N HIS A 24 -1.58 36.92 16.50
CA HIS A 24 -0.33 37.50 15.97
C HIS A 24 0.08 36.84 14.64
N GLN A 25 0.53 37.62 13.66
CA GLN A 25 1.10 37.17 12.38
C GLN A 25 2.50 36.55 12.59
N TRP A 26 2.59 35.22 12.63
CA TRP A 26 3.88 34.52 12.63
C TRP A 26 4.47 34.55 11.20
N ALA A 27 5.77 34.84 11.09
CA ALA A 27 6.53 34.88 9.83
C ALA A 27 7.09 33.50 9.40
N GLU A 28 6.82 32.43 10.17
CA GLU A 28 7.19 31.06 9.84
C GLU A 28 6.06 30.35 9.08
N PRO A 29 6.36 29.32 8.27
CA PRO A 29 5.35 28.63 7.48
C PRO A 29 4.23 28.09 8.38
N ASP A 30 3.01 28.48 8.01
CA ASP A 30 1.72 28.35 8.69
C ASP A 30 1.23 26.89 8.81
N VAL A 31 2.09 25.99 9.29
CA VAL A 31 1.84 24.55 9.36
C VAL A 31 1.17 24.21 10.68
N CYS A 32 0.02 23.54 10.61
CA CYS A 32 -0.73 23.12 11.78
C CYS A 32 0.10 22.18 12.66
N ILE A 33 -0.06 22.26 13.99
CA ILE A 33 0.67 21.41 14.94
C ILE A 33 0.48 19.91 14.67
N THR A 34 -0.65 19.54 14.06
CA THR A 34 -1.01 18.16 13.69
C THR A 34 -0.22 17.63 12.48
N GLU A 35 0.17 18.53 11.58
CA GLU A 35 0.93 18.25 10.35
C GLU A 35 2.43 18.19 10.59
N ARG A 36 2.91 18.73 11.71
CA ARG A 36 4.32 18.73 12.06
C ARG A 36 4.81 17.32 12.39
N PRO A 37 5.81 16.79 11.67
CA PRO A 37 6.34 15.46 11.93
C PRO A 37 7.19 15.42 13.20
N ASN A 38 7.22 14.25 13.86
CA ASN A 38 8.16 13.96 14.93
C ASN A 38 9.57 13.61 14.38
N ARG A 39 10.54 13.32 15.27
CA ARG A 39 11.90 12.89 14.88
C ARG A 39 11.95 11.64 13.99
N LYS A 40 10.87 10.85 13.95
CA LYS A 40 10.71 9.66 13.11
C LYS A 40 9.88 9.95 11.84
N GLY A 41 9.64 11.22 11.50
CA GLY A 41 8.84 11.61 10.34
C GLY A 41 7.32 11.40 10.51
N GLN A 42 6.84 11.06 11.70
CA GLN A 42 5.42 10.74 11.92
C GLN A 42 4.64 11.98 12.34
N ARG A 43 3.57 12.27 11.59
CA ARG A 43 2.54 13.25 11.98
C ARG A 43 1.68 12.74 13.13
N CYS A 44 0.82 13.59 13.70
CA CYS A 44 -0.03 13.21 14.83
C CYS A 44 -0.91 11.98 14.54
N LEU A 45 -1.57 11.96 13.37
CA LEU A 45 -2.42 10.84 12.94
C LEU A 45 -1.62 9.55 12.74
N ALA A 46 -0.47 9.64 12.06
CA ALA A 46 0.44 8.51 11.85
C ALA A 46 1.02 7.98 13.18
N LEU A 47 1.26 8.87 14.15
CA LEU A 47 1.72 8.50 15.49
C LEU A 47 0.63 7.78 16.29
N ALA A 48 -0.62 8.25 16.25
CA ALA A 48 -1.76 7.56 16.85
C ALA A 48 -1.92 6.16 16.23
N ALA A 49 -1.86 6.10 14.90
CA ALA A 49 -1.85 4.86 14.13
C ALA A 49 -0.63 3.96 14.42
N ALA A 50 0.50 4.52 14.88
CA ALA A 50 1.72 3.80 15.27
C ALA A 50 1.80 3.45 16.77
N LYS A 51 0.89 3.97 17.61
CA LYS A 51 0.67 3.58 19.01
C LYS A 51 -0.52 2.65 19.27
N ALA A 52 -1.45 2.54 18.32
CA ALA A 52 -2.64 1.66 18.36
C ALA A 52 -3.74 2.20 19.27
N SER A 53 -3.73 3.50 19.54
CA SER A 53 -4.81 4.18 20.23
C SER A 53 -5.93 4.46 19.23
N ALA A 54 -6.94 3.58 19.20
CA ALA A 54 -8.08 3.69 18.30
C ALA A 54 -8.92 4.95 18.60
N GLU A 55 -9.08 5.28 19.88
CA GLU A 55 -9.81 6.46 20.33
C GLU A 55 -9.12 7.75 19.90
N MET A 56 -7.81 7.89 20.16
CA MET A 56 -7.05 9.07 19.75
C MET A 56 -6.97 9.19 18.21
N PHE A 57 -6.90 8.06 17.52
CA PHE A 57 -6.90 8.05 16.07
C PHE A 57 -8.24 8.54 15.51
N ASP A 58 -9.36 8.04 16.04
CA ASP A 58 -10.70 8.44 15.60
C ASP A 58 -11.01 9.90 15.97
N HIS A 59 -10.52 10.36 17.13
CA HIS A 59 -10.60 11.75 17.56
C HIS A 59 -9.82 12.68 16.62
N ALA A 60 -8.54 12.37 16.37
CA ALA A 60 -7.70 13.17 15.46
C ALA A 60 -8.24 13.16 14.02
N LEU A 61 -8.81 12.03 13.56
CA LEU A 61 -9.44 11.95 12.25
C LEU A 61 -10.74 12.78 12.19
N THR A 62 -11.52 12.80 13.26
CA THR A 62 -12.75 13.61 13.34
C THR A 62 -12.42 15.10 13.40
N ALA A 63 -11.40 15.49 14.15
CA ALA A 63 -10.95 16.88 14.29
C ALA A 63 -10.35 17.47 12.99
N THR A 64 -9.86 16.61 12.09
CA THR A 64 -9.37 17.01 10.76
C THR A 64 -10.46 17.02 9.69
N GLY A 65 -11.65 16.50 9.99
CA GLY A 65 -12.78 16.48 9.05
C GLY A 65 -13.45 17.84 8.92
N GLU A 66 -13.69 18.26 7.68
CA GLU A 66 -14.42 19.50 7.37
C GLU A 66 -15.86 19.16 6.95
N VAL A 67 -16.85 19.76 7.62
CA VAL A 67 -18.25 19.59 7.23
C VAL A 67 -18.56 20.53 6.07
N ILE A 68 -18.72 19.98 4.86
CA ILE A 68 -19.03 20.77 3.66
C ILE A 68 -20.51 21.16 3.65
N TRP A 69 -21.39 20.22 3.99
CA TRP A 69 -22.82 20.48 4.05
C TRP A 69 -23.53 19.62 5.08
N GLN A 70 -24.61 20.16 5.63
CA GLN A 70 -25.50 19.47 6.55
C GLN A 70 -26.94 19.79 6.19
N HIS A 71 -27.75 18.75 5.98
CA HIS A 71 -29.18 18.87 5.73
C HIS A 71 -29.95 18.02 6.73
N GLY A 72 -30.53 18.68 7.74
CA GLY A 72 -31.22 18.02 8.85
C GLY A 72 -30.28 17.08 9.61
N LYS A 73 -30.57 15.76 9.53
CA LYS A 73 -29.77 14.70 10.17
C LYS A 73 -28.64 14.15 9.30
N THR A 74 -28.56 14.56 8.03
CA THR A 74 -27.54 14.08 7.09
C THR A 74 -26.40 15.08 7.03
N THR A 75 -25.19 14.63 7.37
CA THR A 75 -23.98 15.44 7.33
C THR A 75 -22.99 14.84 6.35
N PHE A 76 -22.42 15.68 5.49
CA PHE A 76 -21.32 15.30 4.62
C PHE A 76 -20.04 15.96 5.12
N THR A 77 -19.14 15.09 5.60
CA THR A 77 -17.84 15.48 6.12
C THR A 77 -16.76 15.00 5.16
N LEU A 78 -15.93 15.94 4.71
CA LEU A 78 -14.72 15.67 3.95
C LEU A 78 -13.57 15.40 4.90
N TYR A 79 -12.85 14.31 4.68
CA TYR A 79 -11.64 14.01 5.44
C TYR A 79 -10.41 14.22 4.55
N PRO A 80 -9.39 14.96 5.02
CA PRO A 80 -8.16 15.14 4.27
C PRO A 80 -7.44 13.79 4.13
N VAL A 81 -6.99 13.49 2.90
CA VAL A 81 -6.22 12.27 2.60
C VAL A 81 -4.75 12.43 3.00
N ASP A 82 -4.30 13.68 3.17
CA ASP A 82 -2.92 13.99 3.51
C ASP A 82 -2.55 13.44 4.90
N GLY A 83 -1.44 12.72 4.98
CA GLY A 83 -1.00 11.98 6.17
C GLY A 83 -1.80 10.71 6.50
N LEU A 84 -2.98 10.49 5.91
CA LEU A 84 -3.75 9.25 6.04
C LEU A 84 -3.24 8.16 5.09
N ASP A 85 -3.04 8.51 3.81
CA ASP A 85 -2.62 7.58 2.75
C ASP A 85 -1.39 8.06 1.95
N ASP A 86 -0.78 9.18 2.34
CA ASP A 86 0.32 9.76 1.58
C ASP A 86 1.69 9.14 1.95
N GLY A 87 2.10 8.14 1.17
CA GLY A 87 3.45 7.59 1.21
C GLY A 87 3.79 6.65 2.38
N PRO A 88 5.08 6.37 2.61
CA PRO A 88 5.55 5.33 3.55
C PRO A 88 5.39 5.69 5.03
N HIS A 89 5.19 6.97 5.34
CA HIS A 89 4.94 7.47 6.70
C HIS A 89 3.46 7.80 6.95
N SER A 90 2.58 7.38 6.04
CA SER A 90 1.13 7.53 6.20
C SER A 90 0.59 6.67 7.34
N ALA A 91 -0.51 7.12 7.95
CA ALA A 91 -1.19 6.34 8.96
C ALA A 91 -1.61 4.95 8.46
N MET A 92 -2.06 4.84 7.20
CA MET A 92 -2.45 3.57 6.59
C MET A 92 -1.28 2.60 6.43
N ALA A 93 -0.09 3.09 6.06
CA ALA A 93 1.12 2.26 6.02
C ALA A 93 1.47 1.69 7.41
N TYR A 94 1.32 2.46 8.48
CA TYR A 94 1.55 1.97 9.83
C TYR A 94 0.48 0.98 10.32
N ILE A 95 -0.80 1.20 9.97
CA ILE A 95 -1.90 0.31 10.33
C ILE A 95 -1.70 -1.07 9.69
N ILE A 96 -1.41 -1.10 8.38
CA ILE A 96 -1.21 -2.33 7.62
C ILE A 96 0.11 -2.99 8.02
N GLY A 97 1.21 -2.24 8.05
CA GLY A 97 2.53 -2.77 8.34
C GLY A 97 2.68 -3.38 9.74
N LYS A 98 1.89 -2.92 10.72
CA LYS A 98 1.87 -3.47 12.09
C LYS A 98 0.66 -4.36 12.38
N GLY A 99 -0.15 -4.72 11.38
CA GLY A 99 -1.28 -5.65 11.55
C GLY A 99 -2.35 -5.19 12.57
N ARG A 100 -2.67 -3.89 12.60
CA ARG A 100 -3.52 -3.31 13.65
C ARG A 100 -5.00 -3.45 13.34
N HIS A 101 -5.54 -4.63 13.64
CA HIS A 101 -6.93 -4.98 13.38
C HIS A 101 -7.95 -4.05 14.04
N GLU A 102 -7.65 -3.53 15.23
CA GLU A 102 -8.52 -2.59 15.95
C GLU A 102 -8.75 -1.30 15.17
N LEU A 103 -7.68 -0.75 14.58
CA LEU A 103 -7.77 0.44 13.73
C LEU A 103 -8.45 0.14 12.39
N LEU A 104 -8.22 -1.05 11.81
CA LEU A 104 -8.91 -1.48 10.58
C LEU A 104 -10.42 -1.65 10.76
N ASN A 105 -10.85 -2.02 11.98
CA ASN A 105 -12.26 -2.20 12.31
C ASN A 105 -13.03 -0.88 12.52
N LEU A 106 -12.34 0.26 12.57
CA LEU A 106 -13.00 1.56 12.60
C LEU A 106 -13.87 1.73 11.35
N PRO A 107 -15.17 2.07 11.49
CA PRO A 107 -16.11 2.12 10.37
C PRO A 107 -15.67 3.10 9.28
N ARG A 108 -14.98 4.19 9.64
CA ARG A 108 -14.39 5.15 8.69
C ARG A 108 -13.30 4.52 7.82
N ILE A 109 -12.31 3.87 8.46
CA ILE A 109 -11.22 3.18 7.74
C ILE A 109 -11.78 2.05 6.89
N ARG A 110 -12.72 1.27 7.41
CA ARG A 110 -13.35 0.18 6.67
C ARG A 110 -14.05 0.67 5.40
N ARG A 111 -14.80 1.77 5.47
CA ARG A 111 -15.44 2.39 4.28
C ARG A 111 -14.41 2.89 3.28
N LEU A 112 -13.32 3.50 3.75
CA LEU A 112 -12.22 3.94 2.89
C LEU A 112 -11.54 2.77 2.18
N LEU A 113 -11.24 1.70 2.92
CA LEU A 113 -10.63 0.49 2.37
C LEU A 113 -11.57 -0.18 1.36
N GLN A 114 -12.86 -0.25 1.66
CA GLN A 114 -13.87 -0.79 0.75
C GLN A 114 -13.97 0.02 -0.54
N SER A 115 -14.00 1.35 -0.45
CA SER A 115 -14.02 2.23 -1.64
C SER A 115 -12.76 2.06 -2.50
N LYS A 116 -11.58 1.97 -1.87
CA LYS A 116 -10.32 1.66 -2.57
C LYS A 116 -10.33 0.27 -3.20
N TRP A 117 -10.90 -0.71 -2.51
CA TRP A 117 -11.03 -2.06 -3.02
C TRP A 117 -11.92 -2.13 -4.25
N GLU A 118 -13.09 -1.51 -4.20
CA GLU A 118 -14.05 -1.50 -5.30
C GLU A 118 -13.49 -0.76 -6.52
N THR A 119 -12.79 0.35 -6.30
CA THR A 119 -12.25 1.19 -7.39
C THR A 119 -10.97 0.60 -8.00
N PHE A 120 -10.01 0.21 -7.17
CA PHE A 120 -8.67 -0.17 -7.61
C PHE A 120 -8.31 -1.61 -7.28
N GLY A 121 -8.63 -2.06 -6.06
CA GLY A 121 -8.20 -3.35 -5.54
C GLY A 121 -8.71 -4.53 -6.37
N ARG A 122 -10.01 -4.53 -6.71
CA ARG A 122 -10.65 -5.61 -7.48
C ARG A 122 -10.04 -5.75 -8.87
N ARG A 123 -9.86 -4.64 -9.60
CA ARG A 123 -9.28 -4.65 -10.95
C ARG A 123 -7.81 -5.05 -10.94
N SER A 124 -7.04 -4.51 -9.99
CA SER A 124 -5.63 -4.85 -9.82
C SER A 124 -5.44 -6.33 -9.45
N LEU A 125 -6.26 -6.85 -8.53
CA LEU A 125 -6.21 -8.27 -8.17
C LEU A 125 -6.53 -9.16 -9.37
N TRP A 126 -7.63 -8.89 -10.08
CA TRP A 126 -8.03 -9.72 -11.23
C TRP A 126 -7.00 -9.74 -12.34
N THR A 127 -6.39 -8.59 -12.66
CA THR A 127 -5.34 -8.52 -13.68
C THR A 127 -4.07 -9.27 -13.25
N ARG A 128 -3.68 -9.20 -11.98
CA ARG A 128 -2.54 -9.97 -11.44
C ARG A 128 -2.83 -11.47 -11.38
N LEU A 129 -4.03 -11.84 -10.94
CA LEU A 129 -4.49 -13.22 -10.86
C LEU A 129 -4.53 -13.86 -12.25
N LEU A 130 -5.12 -13.18 -13.24
CA LEU A 130 -5.20 -13.68 -14.61
C LEU A 130 -3.81 -13.89 -15.22
N LYS A 131 -2.87 -12.96 -15.00
CA LYS A 131 -1.47 -13.14 -15.42
C LYS A 131 -0.83 -14.39 -14.81
N HIS A 132 -1.06 -14.63 -13.52
CA HIS A 132 -0.54 -15.81 -12.83
C HIS A 132 -1.19 -17.11 -13.33
N LEU A 133 -2.50 -17.09 -13.60
CA LEU A 133 -3.21 -18.24 -14.18
C LEU A 133 -2.71 -18.58 -15.59
N VAL A 134 -2.48 -17.56 -16.44
CA VAL A 134 -1.92 -17.75 -17.78
C VAL A 134 -0.50 -18.32 -17.70
N LEU A 135 0.33 -17.81 -16.79
CA LEU A 135 1.68 -18.34 -16.56
C LEU A 135 1.64 -19.80 -16.11
N LEU A 136 0.74 -20.14 -15.18
CA LEU A 136 0.58 -21.51 -14.70
C LEU A 136 0.10 -22.46 -15.80
N ALA A 137 -0.82 -21.99 -16.66
CA ALA A 137 -1.25 -22.74 -17.84
C ALA A 137 -0.09 -22.94 -18.84
N ALA A 138 0.71 -21.91 -19.10
CA ALA A 138 1.89 -22.01 -19.97
C ALA A 138 2.95 -22.99 -19.42
N PHE A 139 3.14 -22.99 -18.10
CA PHE A 139 4.00 -23.95 -17.42
C PHE A 139 3.49 -25.39 -17.58
N GLN A 140 2.18 -25.61 -17.40
CA GLN A 140 1.55 -26.92 -17.59
C GLN A 140 1.70 -27.42 -19.04
N VAL A 141 1.54 -26.55 -20.03
CA VAL A 141 1.76 -26.89 -21.45
C VAL A 141 3.22 -27.26 -21.73
N GLY A 142 4.18 -26.55 -21.13
CA GLY A 142 5.61 -26.86 -21.27
C GLY A 142 6.00 -28.23 -20.70
N ILE A 143 5.35 -28.67 -19.62
CA ILE A 143 5.61 -29.99 -19.01
C ILE A 143 4.94 -31.13 -19.80
N THR A 144 3.70 -30.92 -20.24
CA THR A 144 2.88 -31.99 -20.86
C THR A 144 3.30 -32.33 -22.28
N LEU A 145 3.86 -31.38 -23.03
CA LEU A 145 4.34 -31.65 -24.38
C LEU A 145 5.63 -32.49 -24.36
N PRO A 146 5.81 -33.44 -25.29
CA PRO A 146 7.03 -34.25 -25.38
C PRO A 146 8.26 -33.39 -25.72
N ARG A 147 9.44 -33.87 -25.32
CA ARG A 147 10.72 -33.15 -25.47
C ARG A 147 11.03 -32.92 -26.95
N ALA A 148 11.14 -31.66 -27.35
CA ALA A 148 11.58 -31.32 -28.69
C ALA A 148 13.10 -31.57 -28.80
N SER A 149 13.52 -32.33 -29.83
CA SER A 149 14.93 -32.51 -30.16
C SER A 149 15.44 -31.25 -30.86
N ILE A 150 16.05 -30.35 -30.10
CA ILE A 150 16.72 -29.17 -30.63
C ILE A 150 18.08 -29.62 -31.17
N ASP A 151 18.28 -29.49 -32.48
CA ASP A 151 19.55 -29.80 -33.13
C ASP A 151 20.40 -28.54 -33.28
N TRP A 152 21.31 -28.33 -32.33
CA TRP A 152 22.21 -27.18 -32.29
C TRP A 152 23.26 -27.17 -33.40
N GLY A 153 23.41 -28.27 -34.15
CA GLY A 153 24.40 -28.41 -35.22
C GLY A 153 23.87 -28.09 -36.62
N SER A 154 22.59 -27.78 -36.78
CA SER A 154 21.99 -27.55 -38.09
C SER A 154 22.39 -26.18 -38.68
N PRO A 155 22.86 -26.13 -39.94
CA PRO A 155 23.23 -24.87 -40.61
C PRO A 155 22.02 -23.94 -40.87
N ALA A 156 20.79 -24.47 -40.81
CA ALA A 156 19.56 -23.69 -40.92
C ALA A 156 19.13 -23.05 -39.58
N GLY A 157 19.80 -23.40 -38.47
CA GLY A 157 19.54 -22.90 -37.12
C GLY A 157 18.87 -23.93 -36.20
N PRO A 158 18.96 -23.75 -34.87
CA PRO A 158 18.52 -24.73 -33.88
C PRO A 158 17.00 -24.98 -33.85
N LEU A 159 16.22 -24.08 -34.47
CA LEU A 159 14.76 -24.15 -34.54
C LEU A 159 14.25 -24.69 -35.89
N ALA A 160 15.14 -24.93 -36.87
CA ALA A 160 14.79 -25.15 -38.28
C ALA A 160 14.14 -26.51 -38.60
N GLY A 161 13.87 -27.34 -37.60
CA GLY A 161 13.15 -28.63 -37.73
C GLY A 161 11.98 -28.79 -36.77
N LEU A 162 11.60 -27.73 -36.03
CA LEU A 162 10.55 -27.80 -35.03
C LEU A 162 9.17 -27.62 -35.66
N GLY A 163 8.29 -28.61 -35.47
CA GLY A 163 6.86 -28.45 -35.76
C GLY A 163 6.22 -27.40 -34.85
N PHE A 164 4.98 -27.00 -35.16
CA PHE A 164 4.22 -25.99 -34.42
C PHE A 164 4.22 -26.21 -32.90
N PHE A 165 4.04 -27.46 -32.44
CA PHE A 165 4.06 -27.80 -31.02
C PHE A 165 5.44 -27.63 -30.36
N GLY A 166 6.53 -27.85 -31.11
CA GLY A 166 7.90 -27.63 -30.63
C GLY A 166 8.20 -26.14 -30.46
N LEU A 167 7.78 -25.31 -31.42
CA LEU A 167 7.89 -23.85 -31.33
C LEU A 167 7.05 -23.28 -30.18
N LEU A 168 5.80 -23.76 -30.03
CA LEU A 168 4.91 -23.35 -28.94
C LEU A 168 5.50 -23.65 -27.57
N ARG A 169 6.10 -24.85 -27.40
CA ARG A 169 6.79 -25.24 -26.17
C ARG A 169 7.96 -24.30 -25.86
N VAL A 170 8.86 -24.08 -26.82
CA VAL A 170 10.04 -23.22 -26.62
C VAL A 170 9.62 -21.80 -26.27
N ALA A 171 8.57 -21.28 -26.90
CA ALA A 171 8.00 -19.98 -26.57
C ALA A 171 7.44 -19.94 -25.13
N CYS A 172 6.67 -20.95 -24.72
CA CYS A 172 6.15 -21.06 -23.35
C CYS A 172 7.27 -21.16 -22.31
N GLU A 173 8.29 -21.99 -22.55
CA GLU A 173 9.45 -22.13 -21.66
C GLU A 173 10.21 -20.80 -21.55
N ALA A 174 10.46 -20.11 -22.66
CA ALA A 174 11.12 -18.80 -22.66
C ALA A 174 10.33 -17.75 -21.86
N VAL A 175 9.00 -17.72 -22.01
CA VAL A 175 8.12 -16.82 -21.25
C VAL A 175 8.15 -17.15 -19.76
N VAL A 176 8.07 -18.43 -19.39
CA VAL A 176 8.11 -18.85 -17.98
C VAL A 176 9.46 -18.51 -17.35
N VAL A 177 10.58 -18.87 -18.00
CA VAL A 177 11.92 -18.57 -17.49
C VAL A 177 12.14 -17.06 -17.40
N GLY A 178 11.79 -16.30 -18.44
CA GLY A 178 11.90 -14.84 -18.41
C GLY A 178 11.08 -14.20 -17.28
N HIS A 179 9.84 -14.65 -17.07
CA HIS A 179 9.00 -14.16 -15.99
C HIS A 179 9.55 -14.50 -14.60
N THR A 180 10.05 -15.73 -14.40
CA THR A 180 10.64 -16.14 -13.11
C THR A 180 11.91 -15.35 -12.79
N LEU A 181 12.78 -15.11 -13.77
CA LEU A 181 13.98 -14.29 -13.60
C LEU A 181 13.62 -12.84 -13.25
N LEU A 182 12.65 -12.25 -13.95
CA LEU A 182 12.19 -10.89 -13.66
C LEU A 182 11.65 -10.80 -12.22
N LYS A 183 10.83 -11.77 -11.81
CA LYS A 183 10.28 -11.83 -10.46
C LYS A 183 11.39 -11.93 -9.41
N LEU A 184 12.40 -12.76 -9.65
CA LEU A 184 13.56 -12.91 -8.77
C LEU A 184 14.37 -11.61 -8.63
N VAL A 185 14.52 -10.84 -9.72
CA VAL A 185 15.17 -9.52 -9.68
C VAL A 185 14.35 -8.51 -8.89
N ILE A 186 13.02 -8.50 -9.05
CA ILE A 186 12.13 -7.60 -8.31
C ILE A 186 12.15 -7.92 -6.82
N GLU A 187 11.97 -9.19 -6.46
CA GLU A 187 12.02 -9.65 -5.07
C GLU A 187 13.40 -9.41 -4.47
N GLY A 188 14.48 -9.61 -5.22
CA GLY A 188 15.84 -9.30 -4.78
C GLY A 188 16.06 -7.81 -4.47
N LYS A 189 15.48 -6.91 -5.29
CA LYS A 189 15.49 -5.46 -4.99
C LYS A 189 14.68 -5.15 -3.74
N GLU A 190 13.53 -5.79 -3.56
CA GLU A 190 12.67 -5.59 -2.41
C GLU A 190 13.34 -6.08 -1.11
N MET A 191 13.94 -7.28 -1.12
CA MET A 191 14.73 -7.82 -0.01
C MET A 191 15.88 -6.89 0.39
N ARG A 192 16.55 -6.27 -0.58
CA ARG A 192 17.62 -5.28 -0.30
C ARG A 192 17.08 -4.02 0.36
N SER A 193 15.86 -3.59 0.00
CA SER A 193 15.25 -2.36 0.53
C SER A 193 14.65 -2.53 1.93
N GLN A 194 14.00 -3.66 2.21
CA GLN A 194 13.30 -3.90 3.48
C GLN A 194 14.21 -4.60 4.52
N GLY A 195 15.29 -5.24 4.06
CA GLY A 195 16.16 -6.09 4.86
C GLY A 195 15.60 -7.52 5.00
N LEU A 196 16.46 -8.53 4.88
CA LEU A 196 16.08 -9.95 4.89
C LEU A 196 15.19 -10.34 6.08
N ARG A 197 15.50 -9.81 7.26
CA ARG A 197 14.80 -10.14 8.50
C ARG A 197 13.38 -9.59 8.57
N ASN A 198 13.11 -8.43 7.96
CA ASN A 198 11.76 -7.86 7.90
C ASN A 198 10.96 -8.44 6.73
N TYR A 199 11.62 -8.87 5.66
CA TYR A 199 10.96 -9.50 4.51
C TYR A 199 10.43 -10.90 4.84
N PHE A 200 11.23 -11.73 5.53
CA PHE A 200 10.81 -13.07 5.98
C PHE A 200 10.16 -13.08 7.37
N GLY A 201 10.35 -12.01 8.15
CA GLY A 201 9.65 -11.80 9.41
C GLY A 201 8.27 -11.24 9.13
N VAL A 202 7.27 -12.11 9.05
CA VAL A 202 5.89 -11.70 9.37
C VAL A 202 5.95 -11.07 10.75
N GLY A 203 5.64 -9.77 10.82
CA GLY A 203 5.82 -8.96 12.03
C GLY A 203 5.26 -9.65 13.27
N GLY A 204 6.13 -9.89 14.25
CA GLY A 204 5.74 -10.11 15.64
C GLY A 204 5.41 -8.80 16.33
#